data_AF-K1SKL9-F1
#
_entry.id   AF-K1SKL9-F1
#
_cell.length_a   1.000
_cell.length_b   1.000
_cell.length_c   1.000
_cell.angle_alpha   90.00
_cell.angle_beta   90.00
_cell.angle_gamma   90.00
#
_symmetry.space_group_name_H-M   'P 1'
#
loop_
_entity.id
_entity.type
_entity.pdbx_description
1 polymer ?
#
loop_
_entity_poly.entity_id
_entity_poly.type
_entity_poly.pdbx_seq_one_letter_code
_entity_poly.pdbx_strand_id
1 'polypeptide(L)'
;MDKVRNLAKSKNPDHPWLKMSDEEILKSAGLWEKDFSSGIQGYNLAGVLLFGKDDVIRSCCPGYITDALYRVENLDRYDDRLQVTTNLIEAYDLLMEFVAKHTSDKFCLINNISTSIRGIISREVIGNILVHRDYSSAYLAKVIIEKDWMRTENWCI
;
A
#
# COMPACT_ATOMS: atom_id res chain seq x y z
N MET A 1 11.25 4.13 -9.54
CA MET A 1 11.51 5.42 -8.85
C MET A 1 10.71 6.59 -9.42
N ASP A 2 10.54 6.68 -10.74
CA ASP A 2 9.76 7.78 -11.37
C ASP A 2 8.36 7.97 -10.80
N LYS A 3 7.64 6.87 -10.53
CA LYS A 3 6.32 6.92 -9.88
C LYS A 3 6.36 7.67 -8.54
N VAL A 4 7.35 7.39 -7.69
CA VAL A 4 7.50 8.05 -6.39
C VAL A 4 7.80 9.54 -6.55
N ARG A 5 8.64 9.90 -7.53
CA ARG A 5 8.91 11.30 -7.85
C ARG A 5 7.65 12.03 -8.32
N ASN A 6 6.83 11.39 -9.15
CA ASN A 6 5.56 11.95 -9.60
C ASN A 6 4.56 12.12 -8.44
N LEU A 7 4.48 11.15 -7.53
CA LEU A 7 3.67 11.26 -6.32
C LEU A 7 4.15 12.42 -5.43
N ALA A 8 5.46 12.53 -5.21
CA ALA A 8 6.04 13.64 -4.45
C ALA A 8 5.73 14.99 -5.11
N LYS A 9 5.93 15.11 -6.43
CA LYS A 9 5.59 16.31 -7.22
C LYS A 9 4.14 16.71 -7.10
N SER A 10 3.23 15.73 -7.14
CA SER A 10 1.79 15.98 -7.09
C SER A 10 1.34 16.55 -5.74
N LYS A 11 2.03 16.17 -4.64
CA LYS A 11 1.77 16.71 -3.30
C LYS A 11 2.51 18.01 -3.04
N ASN A 12 3.75 18.12 -3.50
CA ASN A 12 4.61 19.29 -3.36
C ASN A 12 5.44 19.47 -4.64
N PRO A 13 5.11 20.46 -5.50
CA PRO A 13 5.84 20.70 -6.74
C PRO A 13 7.33 21.00 -6.56
N ASP A 14 7.73 21.52 -5.38
CA ASP A 14 9.11 21.88 -5.05
C ASP A 14 9.81 20.83 -4.17
N HIS A 15 9.28 19.59 -4.14
CA HIS A 15 9.82 18.53 -3.29
C HIS A 15 11.31 18.25 -3.61
N PRO A 16 12.21 18.17 -2.60
CA PRO A 16 13.65 17.97 -2.83
C PRO A 16 14.00 16.71 -3.64
N TRP A 17 13.19 15.65 -3.49
CA TRP A 17 13.32 14.41 -4.25
C TRP A 17 13.27 14.59 -5.77
N LEU A 18 12.80 15.71 -6.31
CA LEU A 18 12.83 15.95 -7.77
C LEU A 18 14.23 16.17 -8.32
N LYS A 19 15.19 16.56 -7.47
CA LYS A 19 16.57 16.88 -7.86
C LYS A 19 17.60 15.86 -7.36
N MET A 20 17.18 14.96 -6.46
CA MET A 20 18.02 13.92 -5.88
C MET A 20 18.16 12.72 -6.82
N SER A 21 19.26 12.00 -6.75
CA SER A 21 19.41 10.64 -7.28
C SER A 21 18.53 9.63 -6.52
N ASP A 22 18.35 8.44 -7.08
CA ASP A 22 17.53 7.39 -6.43
C ASP A 22 18.13 6.98 -5.07
N GLU A 23 19.46 6.91 -4.96
CA GLU A 23 20.14 6.57 -3.72
C GLU A 23 19.94 7.65 -2.64
N GLU A 24 20.01 8.93 -3.01
CA GLU A 24 19.75 10.06 -2.09
C GLU A 24 18.30 10.07 -1.60
N ILE A 25 17.34 9.68 -2.44
CA ILE A 25 15.94 9.51 -2.01
C ILE A 25 15.85 8.40 -0.96
N LEU A 26 16.42 7.23 -1.22
CA LEU A 26 16.36 6.10 -0.28
C LEU A 26 17.04 6.44 1.06
N LYS A 27 18.18 7.14 1.04
CA LYS A 27 18.86 7.61 2.25
C LYS A 27 18.04 8.68 3.00
N SER A 28 17.56 9.71 2.30
CA SER A 28 16.78 10.79 2.92
C SER A 28 15.43 10.33 3.47
N ALA A 29 14.86 9.27 2.89
CA ALA A 29 13.65 8.62 3.39
C ALA A 29 13.90 7.66 4.57
N GLY A 30 15.16 7.49 5.01
CA GLY A 30 15.51 6.58 6.11
C GLY A 30 15.36 5.10 5.74
N LEU A 31 15.47 4.74 4.47
CA LEU A 31 15.36 3.35 4.00
C LEU A 31 16.70 2.65 3.90
N TRP A 32 17.79 3.41 3.95
CA TRP A 32 19.16 2.93 4.02
C TRP A 32 19.78 3.42 5.32
N GLU A 33 20.36 2.50 6.07
CA GLU A 33 20.92 2.77 7.39
C GLU A 33 22.36 2.28 7.47
N LYS A 34 23.13 2.93 8.34
CA LYS A 34 24.48 2.54 8.73
C LYS A 34 24.52 2.38 10.23
N ASP A 35 24.74 1.15 10.68
CA ASP A 35 25.08 0.91 12.07
C ASP A 35 26.54 1.31 12.28
N PHE A 36 26.77 2.37 13.04
CA PHE A 36 28.11 2.88 13.34
C PHE A 36 28.88 2.01 14.33
N SER A 37 28.19 1.15 15.08
CA SER A 37 28.82 0.25 16.05
C SER A 37 29.36 -1.03 15.39
N SER A 38 28.56 -1.64 14.50
CA SER A 38 28.96 -2.86 13.76
C SER A 38 29.59 -2.58 12.39
N GLY A 39 29.42 -1.37 11.86
CA GLY A 39 29.86 -0.99 10.51
C GLY A 39 28.94 -1.48 9.38
N ILE A 40 27.91 -2.28 9.72
CA ILE A 40 26.96 -2.86 8.76
C ILE A 40 26.13 -1.74 8.13
N GLN A 41 25.97 -1.84 6.81
CA GLN A 41 25.28 -0.86 5.99
C GLN A 41 24.34 -1.59 5.05
N GLY A 42 23.12 -1.07 4.88
CA GLY A 42 22.15 -1.69 3.99
C GLY A 42 20.78 -1.06 4.06
N TYR A 43 19.90 -1.60 3.21
CA TYR A 43 18.49 -1.24 3.24
C TYR A 43 17.78 -1.93 4.40
N ASN A 44 16.93 -1.20 5.10
CA ASN A 44 16.09 -1.77 6.15
C ASN A 44 14.86 -2.48 5.55
N LEU A 45 14.08 -3.14 6.42
CA LEU A 45 12.88 -3.87 6.00
C LEU A 45 11.87 -2.96 5.27
N ALA A 46 11.73 -1.70 5.68
CA ALA A 46 10.83 -0.76 5.01
C ALA A 46 11.27 -0.49 3.56
N GLY A 47 12.59 -0.34 3.33
CA GLY A 47 13.14 -0.21 1.97
C GLY A 47 12.84 -1.43 1.10
N VAL A 48 12.98 -2.63 1.67
CA VAL A 48 12.64 -3.89 1.00
C VAL A 48 11.13 -3.96 0.71
N LEU A 49 10.27 -3.60 1.66
CA LEU A 49 8.81 -3.65 1.45
C LEU A 49 8.30 -2.60 0.45
N LEU A 50 8.92 -1.42 0.38
CA LEU A 50 8.50 -0.36 -0.54
C LEU A 50 9.03 -0.54 -1.97
N PHE A 51 10.24 -1.09 -2.14
CA PHE A 51 10.94 -1.12 -3.44
C PHE A 51 11.55 -2.47 -3.83
N GLY A 52 11.53 -3.45 -2.93
CA GLY A 52 12.08 -4.77 -3.18
C GLY A 52 11.31 -5.52 -4.27
N LYS A 53 11.99 -6.45 -4.91
CA LYS A 53 11.36 -7.43 -5.79
C LYS A 53 10.62 -8.48 -4.96
N ASP A 54 9.60 -9.10 -5.55
CA ASP A 54 8.76 -10.10 -4.90
C ASP A 54 9.53 -11.25 -4.27
N ASP A 55 10.63 -11.71 -4.89
CA ASP A 55 11.49 -12.77 -4.37
C ASP A 55 12.25 -12.33 -3.11
N VAL A 56 12.76 -11.09 -3.10
CA VAL A 56 13.44 -10.50 -1.93
C VAL A 56 12.44 -10.28 -0.80
N ILE A 57 11.27 -9.71 -1.09
CA ILE A 57 10.21 -9.50 -0.10
C ILE A 57 9.78 -10.83 0.52
N ARG A 58 9.55 -11.86 -0.30
CA ARG A 58 9.18 -13.20 0.17
C ARG A 58 10.26 -13.85 1.03
N SER A 59 11.53 -13.59 0.73
CA SER A 59 12.66 -14.07 1.54
C SER A 59 12.70 -13.37 2.91
N CYS A 60 12.53 -12.05 2.95
CA CYS A 60 12.60 -11.26 4.18
C CYS A 60 11.33 -11.32 5.03
N CYS A 61 10.16 -11.46 4.40
CA CYS A 61 8.85 -11.39 5.03
C CYS A 61 7.87 -12.39 4.38
N PRO A 62 8.04 -13.71 4.59
CA PRO A 62 7.22 -14.74 3.92
C PRO A 62 5.72 -14.65 4.20
N GLY A 63 5.33 -14.09 5.36
CA GLY A 63 3.94 -13.89 5.76
C GLY A 63 3.27 -12.66 5.13
N TYR A 64 4.03 -11.84 4.38
CA TYR A 64 3.48 -10.66 3.73
C TYR A 64 2.62 -11.04 2.52
N ILE A 65 1.32 -11.12 2.80
CA ILE A 65 0.25 -11.33 1.83
C ILE A 65 -0.94 -10.46 2.25
N THR A 66 -1.52 -9.74 1.31
CA THR A 66 -2.78 -9.02 1.51
C THR A 66 -3.84 -9.57 0.56
N ASP A 67 -4.92 -10.12 1.10
CA ASP A 67 -6.05 -10.62 0.31
C ASP A 67 -7.11 -9.53 0.16
N ALA A 68 -7.49 -9.20 -1.07
CA ALA A 68 -8.70 -8.46 -1.36
C ALA A 68 -9.81 -9.44 -1.76
N LEU A 69 -10.95 -9.36 -1.10
CA LEU A 69 -12.07 -10.28 -1.23
C LEU A 69 -13.34 -9.49 -1.57
N TYR A 70 -14.06 -9.93 -2.58
CA TYR A 70 -15.39 -9.43 -2.91
C TYR A 70 -16.43 -10.54 -2.69
N ARG A 71 -17.48 -10.23 -1.92
CA ARG A 71 -18.52 -11.18 -1.47
C ARG A 71 -19.89 -10.50 -1.45
N VAL A 72 -20.68 -10.71 -2.48
CA VAL A 72 -22.06 -10.22 -2.61
C VAL A 72 -23.04 -11.35 -2.85
N GLU A 73 -22.72 -12.30 -3.73
CA GLU A 73 -23.54 -13.48 -3.98
C GLU A 73 -23.17 -14.63 -3.04
N ASN A 74 -21.87 -14.93 -2.92
CA ASN A 74 -21.36 -16.00 -2.05
C ASN A 74 -20.57 -15.44 -0.86
N LEU A 75 -21.24 -15.30 0.29
CA LEU A 75 -20.64 -14.79 1.52
C LEU A 75 -19.66 -15.77 2.18
N ASP A 76 -19.84 -17.08 1.99
CA ASP A 76 -18.99 -18.11 2.59
C ASP A 76 -17.63 -18.24 1.89
N ARG A 77 -17.57 -17.92 0.59
CA ARG A 77 -16.35 -18.00 -0.23
C ARG A 77 -15.90 -16.61 -0.66
N TYR A 78 -16.06 -16.30 -1.94
CA TYR A 78 -15.80 -15.03 -2.59
C TYR A 78 -16.29 -15.13 -4.03
N ASP A 79 -16.80 -14.02 -4.55
CA ASP A 79 -17.16 -13.87 -5.95
C ASP A 79 -15.94 -13.43 -6.77
N ASP A 80 -15.02 -12.68 -6.13
CA ASP A 80 -13.72 -12.33 -6.69
C ASP A 80 -12.67 -12.24 -5.57
N ARG A 81 -11.42 -12.58 -5.89
CA ARG A 81 -10.28 -12.51 -4.97
C ARG A 81 -9.03 -12.06 -5.71
N LEU A 82 -8.35 -11.09 -5.12
CA LEU A 82 -7.01 -10.68 -5.52
C LEU A 82 -6.05 -10.92 -4.36
N GLN A 83 -5.03 -11.74 -4.59
CA GLN A 83 -3.95 -11.93 -3.63
C GLN A 83 -2.76 -11.05 -4.02
N VAL A 84 -2.32 -10.20 -3.11
CA VAL A 84 -1.25 -9.22 -3.34
C VAL A 84 -0.01 -9.58 -2.53
N THR A 85 1.11 -9.79 -3.22
CA THR A 85 2.40 -10.21 -2.63
C THR A 85 3.59 -9.41 -3.17
N THR A 86 3.34 -8.25 -3.79
CA THR A 86 4.36 -7.34 -4.34
C THR A 86 4.63 -6.17 -3.38
N ASN A 87 5.63 -5.35 -3.66
CA ASN A 87 5.97 -4.15 -2.89
C ASN A 87 4.76 -3.25 -2.60
N LEU A 88 4.84 -2.48 -1.51
CA LEU A 88 3.71 -1.69 -0.98
C LEU A 88 3.20 -0.62 -1.96
N ILE A 89 4.05 -0.13 -2.85
CA ILE A 89 3.68 0.91 -3.83
C ILE A 89 2.79 0.31 -4.93
N GLU A 90 3.09 -0.90 -5.39
CA GLU A 90 2.25 -1.64 -6.34
C GLU A 90 1.04 -2.25 -5.66
N ALA A 91 1.20 -2.75 -4.44
CA ALA A 91 0.11 -3.29 -3.64
C ALA A 91 -1.00 -2.25 -3.44
N TYR A 92 -0.64 -1.01 -3.16
CA TYR A 92 -1.59 0.09 -3.06
C TYR A 92 -2.43 0.27 -4.33
N ASP A 93 -1.81 0.29 -5.52
CA ASP A 93 -2.53 0.46 -6.78
C ASP A 93 -3.47 -0.72 -7.04
N LEU A 94 -2.97 -1.95 -6.89
CA LEU A 94 -3.73 -3.18 -7.09
C LEU A 94 -4.97 -3.24 -6.19
N LEU A 95 -4.83 -2.86 -4.92
CA LEU A 95 -5.95 -2.81 -3.98
C LEU A 95 -6.93 -1.67 -4.32
N MET A 96 -6.44 -0.49 -4.71
CA MET A 96 -7.30 0.61 -5.15
C MET A 96 -8.09 0.27 -6.42
N GLU A 97 -7.47 -0.42 -7.38
CA GLU A 97 -8.12 -0.92 -8.59
C GLU A 97 -9.17 -1.99 -8.26
N PHE A 98 -8.87 -2.91 -7.34
CA PHE A 98 -9.83 -3.91 -6.87
C PHE A 98 -11.05 -3.26 -6.22
N VAL A 99 -10.85 -2.24 -5.37
CA VAL A 99 -11.96 -1.49 -4.78
C VAL A 99 -12.74 -0.74 -5.87
N ALA A 100 -12.06 -0.10 -6.82
CA ALA A 100 -12.72 0.63 -7.90
C ALA A 100 -13.55 -0.28 -8.82
N LYS A 101 -13.10 -1.51 -9.06
CA LYS A 101 -13.81 -2.53 -9.84
C LYS A 101 -15.14 -2.93 -9.19
N HIS A 102 -15.17 -3.01 -7.86
CA HIS A 102 -16.28 -3.61 -7.10
C HIS A 102 -17.15 -2.58 -6.36
N THR A 103 -16.85 -1.28 -6.47
CA THR A 103 -17.63 -0.23 -5.80
C THR A 103 -17.96 0.92 -6.74
N SER A 104 -19.22 1.39 -6.67
CA SER A 104 -19.69 2.50 -7.48
C SER A 104 -19.07 3.83 -7.04
N ASP A 105 -18.70 4.69 -8.00
CA ASP A 105 -18.31 6.06 -7.74
C ASP A 105 -19.44 7.02 -8.10
N LYS A 106 -20.33 7.27 -7.15
CA LYS A 106 -21.46 8.18 -7.38
C LYS A 106 -20.95 9.61 -7.43
N PHE A 107 -21.45 10.38 -8.40
CA PHE A 107 -21.14 11.80 -8.50
C PHE A 107 -21.53 12.54 -7.21
N CYS A 108 -20.57 13.27 -6.65
CA CYS A 108 -20.74 14.03 -5.43
C CYS A 108 -19.99 15.37 -5.56
N LEU A 109 -20.59 16.44 -5.05
CA LEU A 109 -19.96 17.75 -4.95
C LEU A 109 -19.68 18.06 -3.48
N ILE A 110 -18.42 18.39 -3.18
CA ILE A 110 -18.03 19.01 -1.91
C ILE A 110 -17.53 20.41 -2.25
N ASN A 111 -18.16 21.45 -1.70
CA ASN A 111 -17.83 22.85 -1.99
C ASN A 111 -17.80 23.18 -3.50
N ASN A 112 -18.79 22.69 -4.25
CA ASN A 112 -18.89 22.81 -5.72
C ASN A 112 -17.74 22.14 -6.52
N ILE A 113 -16.95 21.27 -5.89
CA ILE A 113 -15.90 20.50 -6.54
C ILE A 113 -16.33 19.04 -6.65
N SER A 114 -16.30 18.50 -7.88
CA SER A 114 -16.54 17.08 -8.15
C SER A 114 -15.53 16.23 -7.37
N THR A 115 -16.03 15.40 -6.48
CA THR A 115 -15.22 14.68 -5.51
C THR A 115 -15.61 13.20 -5.46
N SER A 116 -14.63 12.32 -5.67
CA SER A 116 -14.80 10.87 -5.51
C SER A 116 -14.76 10.50 -4.03
N ILE A 117 -15.93 10.37 -3.39
CA ILE A 117 -16.04 9.96 -1.99
C ILE A 117 -15.44 8.56 -1.80
N ARG A 118 -15.76 7.63 -2.72
CA ARG A 118 -15.15 6.30 -2.76
C ARG A 118 -13.62 6.41 -2.78
N GLY A 119 -13.06 7.18 -3.71
CA GLY A 119 -11.60 7.31 -3.84
C GLY A 119 -10.92 7.88 -2.60
N ILE A 120 -11.55 8.84 -1.91
CA ILE A 120 -11.03 9.39 -0.65
C ILE A 120 -11.05 8.32 0.45
N ILE A 121 -12.18 7.66 0.67
CA ILE A 121 -12.32 6.63 1.71
C ILE A 121 -11.37 5.47 1.44
N SER A 122 -11.35 4.95 0.21
CA SER A 122 -10.50 3.82 -0.17
C SER A 122 -9.02 4.13 0.02
N ARG A 123 -8.55 5.31 -0.37
CA ARG A 123 -7.15 5.72 -0.18
C ARG A 123 -6.73 5.64 1.28
N GLU A 124 -7.58 6.10 2.20
CA GLU A 124 -7.27 6.08 3.63
C GLU A 124 -7.39 4.69 4.24
N VAL A 125 -8.39 3.91 3.85
CA VAL A 125 -8.52 2.52 4.30
C VAL A 125 -7.34 1.66 3.82
N ILE A 126 -6.98 1.76 2.53
CA ILE A 126 -5.88 0.99 1.94
C ILE A 126 -4.52 1.48 2.46
N GLY A 127 -4.33 2.80 2.59
CA GLY A 127 -3.13 3.36 3.20
C GLY A 127 -2.92 2.87 4.62
N ASN A 128 -3.98 2.88 5.44
CA ASN A 128 -3.90 2.45 6.83
C ASN A 128 -3.58 0.96 6.98
N ILE A 129 -4.25 0.08 6.23
CA ILE A 129 -3.98 -1.37 6.35
C ILE A 129 -2.54 -1.71 5.93
N LEU A 130 -2.00 -1.05 4.89
CA LEU A 130 -0.63 -1.29 4.45
C LEU A 130 0.39 -0.71 5.43
N VAL A 131 0.20 0.50 5.94
CA VAL A 131 1.19 1.14 6.83
C VAL A 131 1.19 0.56 8.24
N HIS A 132 0.02 0.26 8.79
CA HIS A 132 -0.13 -0.16 10.20
C HIS A 132 -0.13 -1.68 10.40
N ARG A 133 0.20 -2.45 9.36
CA ARG A 133 0.39 -3.89 9.49
C ARG A 133 1.64 -4.22 10.30
N ASP A 134 1.52 -5.21 11.17
CA ASP A 134 2.67 -5.89 11.73
C ASP A 134 3.27 -6.86 10.71
N TYR A 135 4.38 -6.47 10.09
CA TYR A 135 5.12 -7.27 9.10
C TYR A 135 5.93 -8.41 9.71
N SER A 136 5.99 -8.52 11.04
CA SER A 136 6.54 -9.72 11.69
C SER A 136 5.51 -10.84 11.84
N SER A 137 4.22 -10.52 11.69
CA SER A 137 3.12 -11.47 11.84
C SER A 137 2.83 -12.22 10.53
N ALA A 138 2.57 -13.53 10.65
CA ALA A 138 2.07 -14.35 9.55
C ALA A 138 0.56 -14.18 9.29
N TYR A 139 -0.13 -13.33 10.07
CA TYR A 139 -1.53 -13.06 9.86
C TYR A 139 -1.76 -12.40 8.50
N LEU A 140 -2.67 -12.99 7.71
CA LEU A 140 -3.05 -12.48 6.40
C LEU A 140 -3.92 -11.23 6.58
N ALA A 141 -3.40 -10.08 6.13
CA ALA A 141 -4.18 -8.86 6.05
C ALA A 141 -5.28 -9.03 4.98
N LYS A 142 -6.49 -8.53 5.25
CA LYS A 142 -7.61 -8.61 4.30
C LYS A 142 -8.29 -7.28 4.08
N VAL A 143 -8.65 -7.02 2.84
CA VAL A 143 -9.62 -5.99 2.43
C VAL A 143 -10.85 -6.73 1.96
N ILE A 144 -11.99 -6.54 2.63
CA ILE A 144 -13.22 -7.27 2.34
C ILE A 144 -14.28 -6.26 1.89
N ILE A 145 -14.83 -6.49 0.70
CA ILE A 145 -15.92 -5.70 0.12
C ILE A 145 -17.15 -6.61 0.06
N GLU A 146 -18.19 -6.21 0.77
CA GLU A 146 -19.51 -6.82 0.71
C GLU A 146 -20.52 -5.82 0.16
N LYS A 147 -21.78 -6.23 0.05
CA LYS A 147 -22.85 -5.47 -0.63
C LYS A 147 -22.96 -4.02 -0.16
N ASP A 148 -22.87 -3.80 1.14
CA ASP A 148 -23.18 -2.51 1.76
C ASP A 148 -21.98 -1.87 2.47
N TRP A 149 -20.86 -2.58 2.59
CA TRP A 149 -19.71 -2.11 3.35
C TRP A 149 -18.39 -2.67 2.86
N MET A 150 -17.32 -1.95 3.20
CA MET A 150 -15.94 -2.39 3.06
C MET A 150 -15.31 -2.37 4.45
N ARG A 151 -14.54 -3.40 4.79
CA ARG A 151 -13.77 -3.46 6.04
C ARG A 151 -12.38 -4.03 5.79
N THR A 152 -11.49 -3.78 6.75
CA THR A 152 -10.14 -4.35 6.77
C THR A 152 -9.98 -5.25 7.99
N GLU A 153 -9.24 -6.34 7.82
CA GLU A 153 -8.81 -7.21 8.91
C GLU A 153 -7.28 -7.24 8.91
N ASN A 154 -6.67 -6.84 10.02
CA ASN A 154 -5.22 -6.81 10.16
C ASN A 154 -4.83 -7.18 11.59
N TRP A 155 -3.65 -7.76 11.75
CA TRP A 155 -3.08 -8.00 13.07
C TRP A 155 -2.41 -6.72 13.56
N CYS A 156 -2.82 -6.25 14.74
CA CYS A 156 -2.19 -5.13 15.44
C CYS A 156 -1.89 -5.57 16.88
N ILE A 157 -0.74 -5.15 17.40
CA ILE A 157 -0.33 -5.30 18.81
C ILE A 157 -0.67 -4.02 19.56
#